data_AF-A0A9W8JYU9-F1
#
_entry.id   AF-A0A9W8JYU9-F1
#
_cell.length_a   1.000
_cell.length_b   1.000
_cell.length_c   1.000
_cell.angle_alpha   90.00
_cell.angle_beta   90.00
_cell.angle_gamma   90.00
#
_symmetry.space_group_name_H-M   'P 1'
#
loop_
_entity.id
_entity.type
_entity.pdbx_description
1 polymer ?
#
loop_
_entity_poly.entity_id
_entity_poly.type
_entity_poly.pdbx_seq_one_letter_code
_entity_poly.pdbx_strand_id
1 'polypeptide(L)'
;MTTVSTSRPRLSARRSSVTAPTRLALMRIHPARRRCATHLPPTPTTQLLPAEETEGMTSGAVQPPGSKGDTPIHEKPHPSPTHTVGDENESEGSFTEDEDLDDQEEEDRLILNGGAGIPIGPDGVPKPLLPPISPQHAGRKCLVLDLDETLVHSSFKSISQADYVVPVEIEYHWHNVYVIKRPGVDNFLKKMGEIYEIVVFTASLSKYADPVLDKLDIHQVVSHRLFRESCYNHKGNYVKDLSQLGRPIADTIILDNSPASYIFHPNNAVPVSSWFNDPHDTELTDLVPFLADLSGVEDVRGVLDGAR
;
A
#
# COMPACT_ATOMS: atom_id res chain seq x y z
N MET A 1 -60.84 53.41 2.69
CA MET A 1 -62.02 53.52 3.57
C MET A 1 -61.87 52.50 4.69
N THR A 2 -61.97 52.95 5.96
CA THR A 2 -62.34 52.23 7.22
C THR A 2 -61.47 51.02 7.66
N THR A 3 -60.66 50.98 8.75
CA THR A 3 -60.86 51.14 10.23
C THR A 3 -62.02 50.29 10.79
N VAL A 4 -62.02 49.49 11.88
CA VAL A 4 -61.38 49.37 13.23
C VAL A 4 -61.52 47.86 13.64
N SER A 5 -60.81 47.20 14.58
CA SER A 5 -61.11 47.20 16.04
C SER A 5 -60.50 46.03 16.85
N THR A 6 -59.85 46.38 17.99
CA THR A 6 -59.84 45.76 19.35
C THR A 6 -59.37 44.29 19.57
N SER A 7 -58.65 43.88 20.64
CA SER A 7 -58.66 44.27 22.08
C SER A 7 -57.42 43.74 22.88
N ARG A 8 -57.15 44.33 24.06
CA ARG A 8 -56.27 43.84 25.18
C ARG A 8 -57.16 43.47 26.40
N PRO A 9 -56.69 42.66 27.38
CA PRO A 9 -56.26 43.17 28.72
C PRO A 9 -55.11 42.36 29.41
N ARG A 10 -54.14 42.98 30.16
CA ARG A 10 -53.96 43.15 31.65
C ARG A 10 -54.09 41.83 32.49
N LEU A 11 -53.33 41.48 33.54
CA LEU A 11 -52.63 42.06 34.72
C LEU A 11 -51.73 40.91 35.29
N SER A 12 -50.65 41.03 36.09
CA SER A 12 -50.51 41.53 37.48
C SER A 12 -49.10 41.15 37.97
N ALA A 13 -48.47 42.01 38.77
CA ALA A 13 -47.24 41.71 39.51
C ALA A 13 -47.51 40.91 40.79
N ARG A 14 -46.54 40.09 41.23
CA ARG A 14 -46.38 39.66 42.63
C ARG A 14 -44.88 39.58 42.98
N ARG A 15 -44.53 40.20 44.10
CA ARG A 15 -43.24 40.09 44.82
C ARG A 15 -43.22 38.83 45.67
N SER A 16 -42.04 38.22 45.83
CA SER A 16 -41.62 37.57 47.08
C SER A 16 -40.09 37.50 47.15
N SER A 17 -39.60 37.57 48.38
CA SER A 17 -38.27 37.98 48.83
C SER A 17 -37.29 36.83 49.11
N VAL A 18 -36.02 37.08 48.76
CA VAL A 18 -34.75 36.80 49.47
C VAL A 18 -34.56 35.46 50.18
N THR A 19 -33.60 34.68 49.67
CA THR A 19 -32.62 33.89 50.45
C THR A 19 -31.26 33.94 49.76
N ALA A 20 -30.19 34.07 50.55
CA ALA A 20 -28.82 34.40 50.14
C ALA A 20 -28.07 33.23 49.46
N PRO A 21 -27.12 33.49 48.53
CA PRO A 21 -26.24 32.46 48.01
C PRO A 21 -25.01 32.25 48.90
N THR A 22 -24.73 30.97 49.16
CA THR A 22 -23.62 30.42 49.93
C THR A 22 -22.26 30.77 49.33
N ARG A 23 -21.33 31.22 50.21
CA ARG A 23 -19.90 31.43 49.94
C ARG A 23 -19.25 30.11 49.50
N LEU A 24 -18.71 30.02 48.29
CA LEU A 24 -17.76 28.97 47.91
C LEU A 24 -16.37 29.58 47.71
N ALA A 25 -15.40 28.97 48.37
CA ALA A 25 -14.03 29.45 48.50
C ALA A 25 -13.30 29.50 47.15
N LEU A 26 -12.52 30.56 46.94
CA LEU A 26 -11.59 30.72 45.84
C LEU A 26 -10.40 29.78 46.07
N MET A 27 -10.45 28.56 45.52
CA MET A 27 -9.28 27.68 45.45
C MET A 27 -8.34 28.18 44.35
N ARG A 28 -7.13 28.58 44.77
CA ARG A 28 -5.99 28.81 43.88
C ARG A 28 -5.67 27.51 43.14
N ILE A 29 -5.92 27.48 41.85
CA ILE A 29 -5.50 26.37 40.97
C ILE A 29 -3.99 26.56 40.72
N HIS A 30 -3.17 25.72 41.35
CA HIS A 30 -1.78 25.56 40.95
C HIS A 30 -1.74 24.82 39.60
N PRO A 31 -0.91 25.23 38.62
CA PRO A 31 -0.73 24.44 37.41
C PRO A 31 -0.07 23.12 37.79
N ALA A 32 -0.83 22.03 37.69
CA ALA A 32 -0.27 20.70 37.74
C ALA A 32 0.69 20.55 36.56
N ARG A 33 2.00 20.49 36.86
CA ARG A 33 3.01 19.99 35.92
C ARG A 33 2.58 18.59 35.48
N ARG A 34 1.93 18.47 34.33
CA ARG A 34 1.89 17.21 33.60
C ARG A 34 3.33 16.93 33.17
N ARG A 35 3.95 15.92 33.78
CA ARG A 35 5.13 15.28 33.22
C ARG A 35 4.69 14.69 31.88
N CYS A 36 4.96 15.40 30.79
CA CYS A 36 4.98 14.80 29.48
C CYS A 36 6.17 13.85 29.50
N ALA A 37 5.91 12.54 29.58
CA ALA A 37 6.93 11.57 29.25
C ALA A 37 7.15 11.69 27.74
N THR A 38 8.13 12.50 27.35
CA THR A 38 8.75 12.39 26.04
C THR A 38 9.30 10.96 25.95
N HIS A 39 8.58 10.07 25.27
CA HIS A 39 9.13 8.82 24.79
C HIS A 39 10.24 9.19 23.81
N LEU A 40 11.47 9.22 24.32
CA LEU A 40 12.64 9.22 23.47
C LEU A 40 12.65 7.85 22.79
N PRO A 41 12.64 7.76 21.44
CA PRO A 41 12.84 6.49 20.77
C PRO A 41 14.21 5.93 21.18
N PRO A 42 14.35 4.61 21.32
CA PRO A 42 15.65 4.01 21.63
C PRO A 42 16.69 4.42 20.57
N THR A 43 17.91 4.64 21.03
CA THR A 43 19.09 4.92 20.20
C THR A 43 19.17 3.89 19.07
N PRO A 44 19.40 4.29 17.81
CA PRO A 44 19.49 3.34 16.69
C PRO A 44 20.58 2.31 16.97
N THR A 45 20.19 1.04 17.00
CA THR A 45 21.10 -0.10 17.11
C THR A 45 21.89 -0.22 15.80
N THR A 46 23.22 -0.28 15.89
CA THR A 46 24.12 -0.43 14.72
C THR A 46 24.14 -1.85 14.16
N GLN A 47 23.41 -2.79 14.78
CA GLN A 47 23.30 -4.17 14.31
C GLN A 47 22.16 -4.29 13.30
N LEU A 48 22.50 -4.83 12.14
CA LEU A 48 21.52 -5.30 11.17
C LEU A 48 20.74 -6.46 11.78
N LEU A 49 19.41 -6.37 11.74
CA LEU A 49 18.56 -7.49 12.10
C LEU A 49 18.77 -8.63 11.09
N PRO A 50 18.73 -9.90 11.52
CA PRO A 50 18.68 -11.06 10.64
C PRO A 50 17.61 -10.92 9.55
N ALA A 51 17.87 -11.50 8.37
CA ALA A 51 16.92 -11.49 7.25
C ALA A 51 15.56 -12.10 7.67
N GLU A 52 15.58 -13.16 8.46
CA GLU A 52 14.40 -13.83 9.04
C GLU A 52 13.51 -12.87 9.86
N GLU A 53 14.09 -11.84 10.50
CA GLU A 53 13.36 -10.86 11.32
C GLU A 53 12.82 -9.67 10.49
N THR A 54 13.25 -9.52 9.24
CA THR A 54 12.84 -8.43 8.33
C THR A 54 12.08 -8.93 7.11
N GLU A 55 12.05 -10.25 6.91
CA GLU A 55 11.37 -10.91 5.82
C GLU A 55 9.89 -10.54 5.80
N GLY A 56 9.48 -9.99 4.65
CA GLY A 56 8.11 -9.58 4.45
C GLY A 56 7.68 -8.33 5.21
N MET A 57 8.55 -7.48 5.76
CA MET A 57 8.05 -6.19 6.25
C MET A 57 7.77 -5.22 5.09
N THR A 58 8.71 -5.14 4.17
CA THR A 58 8.66 -4.37 2.93
C THR A 58 8.82 -5.33 1.75
N SER A 59 8.16 -5.07 0.62
CA SER A 59 8.25 -5.92 -0.59
C SER A 59 9.66 -6.01 -1.17
N GLY A 60 10.52 -5.01 -0.90
CA GLY A 60 11.95 -5.03 -1.21
C GLY A 60 12.80 -5.20 0.04
N ALA A 61 13.19 -6.43 0.39
CA ALA A 61 14.29 -6.64 1.33
C ALA A 61 15.64 -6.32 0.62
N VAL A 62 16.03 -5.04 0.65
CA VAL A 62 17.38 -4.46 0.51
C VAL A 62 18.38 -5.23 -0.37
N GLN A 63 18.41 -4.98 -1.69
CA GLN A 63 19.61 -5.25 -2.50
C GLN A 63 20.62 -4.11 -2.37
N PRO A 64 21.93 -4.38 -2.12
CA PRO A 64 22.95 -3.34 -2.15
C PRO A 64 23.17 -2.82 -3.59
N PRO A 65 23.54 -1.54 -3.77
CA PRO A 65 23.83 -0.99 -5.09
C PRO A 65 24.94 -1.78 -5.79
N GLY A 66 24.62 -2.41 -6.92
CA GLY A 66 25.60 -3.05 -7.81
C GLY A 66 25.51 -4.58 -7.98
N SER A 67 24.53 -5.29 -7.41
CA SER A 67 24.35 -6.71 -7.75
C SER A 67 23.50 -6.86 -9.02
N LYS A 68 24.12 -7.33 -10.11
CA LYS A 68 23.35 -7.97 -11.18
C LYS A 68 22.85 -9.31 -10.63
N GLY A 69 21.57 -9.58 -10.78
CA GLY A 69 20.97 -10.86 -10.40
C GLY A 69 21.51 -11.98 -11.28
N ASP A 70 22.57 -12.61 -10.82
CA ASP A 70 22.94 -13.97 -11.20
C ASP A 70 22.92 -14.79 -9.92
N THR A 71 22.05 -15.79 -9.87
CA THR A 71 22.06 -16.83 -8.84
C THR A 71 23.36 -17.63 -8.96
N PRO A 72 24.11 -17.89 -7.88
CA PRO A 72 25.27 -18.75 -7.97
C PRO A 72 24.81 -20.19 -8.18
N ILE A 73 25.16 -20.77 -9.34
CA ILE A 73 25.13 -22.21 -9.58
C ILE A 73 25.96 -22.86 -8.48
N HIS A 74 25.31 -23.64 -7.63
CA HIS A 74 25.99 -24.41 -6.59
C HIS A 74 26.68 -25.61 -7.25
N GLU A 75 27.93 -25.42 -7.68
CA GLU A 75 28.81 -26.55 -8.03
C GLU A 75 29.06 -27.39 -6.78
N LYS A 76 28.44 -28.57 -6.72
CA LYS A 76 28.76 -29.60 -5.72
C LYS A 76 30.19 -30.12 -5.96
N PRO A 77 31.02 -30.30 -4.92
CA PRO A 77 32.38 -30.78 -5.10
C PRO A 77 32.41 -32.27 -5.43
N HIS A 78 33.13 -32.63 -6.50
CA HIS A 78 33.49 -33.99 -6.86
C HIS A 78 34.33 -34.69 -5.76
N PRO A 79 33.99 -35.92 -5.32
CA PRO A 79 34.96 -36.80 -4.70
C PRO A 79 35.54 -37.77 -5.75
N SER A 80 36.85 -38.02 -5.65
CA SER A 80 37.61 -38.97 -6.48
C SER A 80 37.25 -40.43 -6.17
N PRO A 81 37.53 -41.40 -7.08
CA PRO A 81 36.94 -42.72 -7.03
C PRO A 81 37.73 -43.68 -6.13
N THR A 82 37.02 -44.43 -5.29
CA THR A 82 37.51 -45.68 -4.70
C THR A 82 36.49 -46.78 -4.92
N HIS A 83 36.95 -47.85 -5.57
CA HIS A 83 36.25 -49.10 -5.81
C HIS A 83 35.80 -49.79 -4.51
N THR A 84 34.52 -50.16 -4.43
CA THR A 84 34.07 -51.43 -3.83
C THR A 84 32.67 -51.78 -4.34
N VAL A 85 32.50 -53.06 -4.66
CA VAL A 85 31.31 -53.73 -5.20
C VAL A 85 30.28 -53.96 -4.09
N GLY A 86 28.97 -53.79 -4.38
CA GLY A 86 27.91 -54.42 -3.58
C GLY A 86 26.58 -53.67 -3.52
N ASP A 87 25.59 -54.29 -4.16
CA ASP A 87 24.14 -54.27 -3.91
C ASP A 87 23.22 -53.13 -4.38
N GLU A 88 22.13 -53.62 -4.96
CA GLU A 88 20.96 -52.98 -5.54
C GLU A 88 20.15 -52.24 -4.46
N ASN A 89 19.70 -51.02 -4.75
CA ASN A 89 18.39 -50.57 -4.30
C ASN A 89 17.83 -49.49 -5.23
N GLU A 90 16.57 -49.68 -5.58
CA GLU A 90 15.80 -48.96 -6.57
C GLU A 90 15.35 -47.57 -6.07
N SER A 91 15.07 -46.69 -7.04
CA SER A 91 14.09 -45.60 -6.99
C SER A 91 14.39 -44.38 -6.11
N GLU A 92 14.91 -43.31 -6.74
CA GLU A 92 14.57 -41.93 -6.35
C GLU A 92 14.07 -41.12 -7.57
N GLY A 93 12.74 -41.07 -7.68
CA GLY A 93 11.96 -39.83 -7.76
C GLY A 93 12.22 -38.85 -8.91
N SER A 94 11.55 -39.08 -10.03
CA SER A 94 11.18 -38.07 -11.04
C SER A 94 10.07 -37.16 -10.51
N PHE A 95 10.39 -36.00 -9.94
CA PHE A 95 9.40 -35.13 -9.27
C PHE A 95 9.49 -33.64 -9.57
N THR A 96 10.24 -33.19 -10.58
CA THR A 96 10.39 -31.73 -10.83
C THR A 96 9.79 -31.24 -12.13
N GLU A 97 9.78 -32.04 -13.21
CA GLU A 97 9.35 -31.55 -14.52
C GLU A 97 7.83 -31.50 -14.69
N ASP A 98 7.08 -32.41 -14.05
CA ASP A 98 5.62 -32.46 -14.19
C ASP A 98 4.92 -31.36 -13.35
N GLU A 99 5.43 -31.07 -12.14
CA GLU A 99 4.85 -30.02 -11.27
C GLU A 99 5.05 -28.63 -11.88
N ASP A 100 6.21 -28.34 -12.46
CA ASP A 100 6.52 -27.05 -13.11
C ASP A 100 5.64 -26.79 -14.36
N LEU A 101 5.23 -27.84 -15.07
CA LEU A 101 4.36 -27.73 -16.26
C LEU A 101 2.91 -27.41 -15.88
N ASP A 102 2.34 -28.12 -14.91
CA ASP A 102 0.98 -27.87 -14.40
C ASP A 102 0.85 -26.43 -13.88
N ASP A 103 1.92 -25.97 -13.25
CA ASP A 103 2.09 -24.65 -12.69
C ASP A 103 2.08 -23.53 -13.74
N GLN A 104 2.77 -23.73 -14.87
CA GLN A 104 2.80 -22.77 -15.97
C GLN A 104 1.42 -22.69 -16.64
N GLU A 105 0.73 -23.83 -16.78
CA GLU A 105 -0.61 -23.89 -17.36
C GLU A 105 -1.66 -23.16 -16.52
N GLU A 106 -1.59 -23.24 -15.19
CA GLU A 106 -2.49 -22.49 -14.31
C GLU A 106 -2.30 -20.98 -14.45
N GLU A 107 -1.04 -20.52 -14.50
CA GLU A 107 -0.72 -19.12 -14.70
C GLU A 107 -1.25 -18.60 -16.04
N ASP A 108 -0.96 -19.30 -17.13
CA ASP A 108 -1.45 -18.94 -18.47
C ASP A 108 -2.97 -18.90 -18.51
N ARG A 109 -3.63 -19.83 -17.79
CA ARG A 109 -5.09 -19.84 -17.66
C ARG A 109 -5.60 -18.62 -16.89
N LEU A 110 -4.95 -18.23 -15.79
CA LEU A 110 -5.32 -17.03 -15.02
C LEU A 110 -5.13 -15.76 -15.85
N ILE A 111 -4.02 -15.66 -16.58
CA ILE A 111 -3.75 -14.54 -17.50
C ILE A 111 -4.82 -14.48 -18.59
N LEU A 112 -5.14 -15.61 -19.23
CA LEU A 112 -6.15 -15.66 -20.30
C LEU A 112 -7.55 -15.28 -19.81
N ASN A 113 -7.88 -15.63 -18.56
CA ASN A 113 -9.15 -15.26 -17.93
C ASN A 113 -9.19 -13.81 -17.41
N GLY A 114 -8.05 -13.12 -17.41
CA GLY A 114 -7.92 -11.77 -16.83
C GLY A 114 -8.00 -11.78 -15.31
N GLY A 115 -7.34 -12.74 -14.66
CA GLY A 115 -7.28 -12.91 -13.21
C GLY A 115 -8.22 -13.97 -12.64
N ALA A 116 -8.26 -14.08 -11.31
CA ALA A 116 -9.06 -15.05 -10.57
C ALA A 116 -10.54 -14.62 -10.42
N GLY A 117 -10.86 -13.36 -10.74
CA GLY A 117 -12.19 -12.78 -10.59
C GLY A 117 -12.51 -12.38 -9.15
N ILE A 118 -13.70 -11.83 -8.94
CA ILE A 118 -14.13 -11.32 -7.62
C ILE A 118 -14.11 -12.45 -6.57
N PRO A 119 -13.42 -12.28 -5.43
CA PRO A 119 -13.38 -13.28 -4.36
C PRO A 119 -14.78 -13.64 -3.88
N ILE A 120 -15.01 -14.91 -3.56
CA ILE A 120 -16.27 -15.38 -2.99
C ILE A 120 -16.12 -15.53 -1.48
N GLY A 121 -16.98 -14.85 -0.73
CA GLY A 121 -16.99 -14.95 0.73
C GLY A 121 -17.45 -16.33 1.24
N PRO A 122 -17.24 -16.63 2.54
CA PRO A 122 -17.72 -17.89 3.15
C PRO A 122 -19.24 -18.09 3.07
N ASP A 123 -19.98 -17.01 2.83
CA ASP A 123 -21.42 -16.95 2.60
C ASP A 123 -21.83 -17.24 1.14
N GLY A 124 -20.86 -17.50 0.25
CA GLY A 124 -21.10 -17.71 -1.18
C GLY A 124 -21.37 -16.44 -1.97
N VAL A 125 -21.17 -15.26 -1.36
CA VAL A 125 -21.46 -13.96 -1.98
C VAL A 125 -20.17 -13.35 -2.53
N PRO A 126 -20.17 -12.79 -3.76
CA PRO A 126 -19.03 -12.03 -4.28
C PRO A 126 -18.67 -10.84 -3.37
N LYS A 127 -17.39 -10.77 -2.99
CA LYS A 127 -16.81 -9.74 -2.12
C LYS A 127 -15.61 -9.10 -2.83
N PRO A 128 -15.83 -8.02 -3.60
CA PRO A 128 -14.72 -7.24 -4.15
C PRO A 128 -13.82 -6.70 -3.02
N LEU A 129 -12.55 -6.48 -3.34
CA LEU A 129 -11.59 -5.87 -2.42
C LEU A 129 -11.96 -4.43 -2.07
N LEU A 130 -12.62 -3.71 -2.98
CA LEU A 130 -13.08 -2.34 -2.73
C LEU A 130 -14.59 -2.29 -2.55
N PRO A 131 -15.09 -1.36 -1.71
CA PRO A 131 -16.52 -1.08 -1.63
C PRO A 131 -17.05 -0.48 -2.95
N PRO A 132 -18.38 -0.35 -3.09
CA PRO A 132 -18.98 0.39 -4.20
C PRO A 132 -18.39 1.81 -4.33
N ILE A 133 -18.28 2.28 -5.58
CA ILE A 133 -17.69 3.58 -5.90
C ILE A 133 -18.42 4.70 -5.15
N SER A 134 -17.65 5.52 -4.44
CA SER A 134 -18.15 6.72 -3.77
C SER A 134 -18.67 7.75 -4.78
N PRO A 135 -19.75 8.50 -4.49
CA PRO A 135 -20.26 9.54 -5.39
C PRO A 135 -19.21 10.58 -5.83
N GLN A 136 -18.20 10.83 -5.01
CA GLN A 136 -17.13 11.80 -5.34
C GLN A 136 -16.18 11.30 -6.46
N HIS A 137 -16.15 9.99 -6.69
CA HIS A 137 -15.33 9.33 -7.71
C HIS A 137 -16.17 8.84 -8.89
N ALA A 138 -17.48 9.14 -8.92
CA ALA A 138 -18.34 8.74 -10.01
C ALA A 138 -17.81 9.26 -11.37
N GLY A 139 -17.61 8.37 -12.33
CA GLY A 139 -17.08 8.68 -13.65
C GLY A 139 -15.55 8.84 -13.72
N ARG A 140 -14.83 8.69 -12.59
CA ARG A 140 -13.36 8.62 -12.59
C ARG A 140 -12.90 7.19 -12.79
N LYS A 141 -11.77 7.03 -13.47
CA LYS A 141 -11.04 5.76 -13.55
C LYS A 141 -10.35 5.44 -12.21
N CYS A 142 -10.01 4.18 -12.01
CA CYS A 142 -9.24 3.70 -10.85
C CYS A 142 -7.75 3.68 -11.20
N LEU A 143 -6.93 4.33 -10.37
CA LEU A 143 -5.47 4.28 -10.48
C LEU A 143 -4.91 3.57 -9.24
N VAL A 144 -4.40 2.36 -9.47
CA VAL A 144 -3.72 1.54 -8.49
C VAL A 144 -2.25 1.91 -8.48
N LEU A 145 -1.74 2.29 -7.31
CA LEU A 145 -0.36 2.70 -7.10
C LEU A 145 0.33 1.72 -6.16
N ASP A 146 1.47 1.20 -6.58
CA ASP A 146 2.40 0.56 -5.64
C ASP A 146 3.06 1.59 -4.70
N LEU A 147 3.70 1.12 -3.64
CA LEU A 147 4.32 1.98 -2.61
C LEU A 147 5.85 1.92 -2.66
N ASP A 148 6.43 0.76 -2.34
CA ASP A 148 7.88 0.57 -2.18
C ASP A 148 8.56 0.50 -3.55
N GLU A 149 9.70 1.18 -3.72
CA GLU A 149 10.39 1.35 -5.00
C GLU A 149 9.58 2.06 -6.11
N THR A 150 8.32 2.40 -5.87
CA THR A 150 7.46 3.17 -6.78
C THR A 150 7.27 4.62 -6.31
N LEU A 151 6.76 4.85 -5.10
CA LEU A 151 6.51 6.19 -4.54
C LEU A 151 7.55 6.59 -3.47
N VAL A 152 8.10 5.61 -2.77
CA VAL A 152 9.08 5.77 -1.70
C VAL A 152 10.10 4.64 -1.76
N HIS A 153 11.21 4.82 -1.05
CA HIS A 153 12.12 3.74 -0.72
C HIS A 153 12.35 3.73 0.78
N SER A 154 12.39 2.52 1.36
CA SER A 154 12.47 2.32 2.81
C SER A 154 13.59 1.37 3.18
N SER A 155 14.22 1.62 4.34
CA SER A 155 15.26 0.75 4.87
C SER A 155 15.23 0.67 6.40
N PHE A 156 15.58 -0.49 6.93
CA PHE A 156 15.92 -0.64 8.36
C PHE A 156 17.29 -0.04 8.69
N LYS A 157 18.15 0.16 7.69
CA LYS A 157 19.42 0.88 7.85
C LYS A 157 19.12 2.37 7.96
N SER A 158 19.84 3.05 8.87
CA SER A 158 19.74 4.50 8.99
C SER A 158 20.12 5.19 7.68
N ILE A 159 19.20 6.01 7.16
CA ILE A 159 19.44 6.89 6.01
C ILE A 159 19.57 8.31 6.55
N SER A 160 20.73 8.95 6.34
CA SER A 160 21.01 10.30 6.85
C SER A 160 20.05 11.37 6.32
N GLN A 161 19.55 11.18 5.10
CA GLN A 161 18.63 12.08 4.41
C GLN A 161 17.19 11.53 4.35
N ALA A 162 16.77 10.72 5.33
CA ALA A 162 15.40 10.25 5.41
C ALA A 162 14.40 11.41 5.51
N ASP A 163 13.34 11.38 4.71
CA ASP A 163 12.23 12.35 4.78
C ASP A 163 11.42 12.14 6.06
N TYR A 164 11.24 10.88 6.47
CA TYR A 164 10.66 10.54 7.75
C TYR A 164 11.12 9.18 8.27
N VAL A 165 11.05 9.04 9.59
CA VAL A 165 11.30 7.78 10.31
C VAL A 165 9.96 7.27 10.85
N VAL A 166 9.67 6.01 10.56
CA VAL A 166 8.46 5.31 10.98
C VAL A 166 8.84 4.23 11.98
N PRO A 167 8.36 4.29 13.23
CA PRO A 167 8.52 3.20 14.17
C PRO A 167 7.53 2.08 13.81
N VAL A 168 8.04 0.86 13.67
CA VAL A 168 7.29 -0.34 13.31
C VAL A 168 7.52 -1.40 14.36
N GLU A 169 6.44 -2.03 14.82
CA GLU A 169 6.53 -3.20 15.70
C GLU A 169 6.71 -4.49 14.88
N ILE A 170 7.78 -5.22 15.17
CA ILE A 170 8.09 -6.53 14.61
C ILE A 170 8.39 -7.44 15.79
N GLU A 171 7.62 -8.52 15.94
CA GLU A 171 7.80 -9.49 17.03
C GLU A 171 7.95 -8.83 18.42
N TYR A 172 7.07 -7.87 18.73
CA TYR A 172 7.06 -7.11 20.00
C TYR A 172 8.25 -6.16 20.20
N HIS A 173 9.10 -5.98 19.19
CA HIS A 173 10.22 -5.06 19.19
C HIS A 173 9.95 -3.89 18.25
N TRP A 174 10.32 -2.69 18.68
CA TRP A 174 10.18 -1.48 17.88
C TRP A 174 11.43 -1.22 17.06
N HIS A 175 11.25 -1.14 15.75
CA HIS A 175 12.31 -0.86 14.79
C HIS A 175 12.01 0.43 14.04
N ASN A 176 13.04 1.22 13.80
CA ASN A 176 12.92 2.43 12.99
C ASN A 176 13.12 2.07 11.51
N VAL A 177 12.11 2.33 10.71
CA VAL A 177 12.18 2.29 9.25
C VAL A 177 12.41 3.70 8.74
N TYR A 178 13.47 3.88 7.97
CA TYR A 178 13.87 5.16 7.39
C TYR A 178 13.33 5.21 5.97
N VAL A 179 12.53 6.22 5.67
CA VAL A 179 11.82 6.35 4.40
C VAL A 179 12.30 7.60 3.69
N ILE A 180 12.57 7.47 2.39
CA ILE A 180 12.83 8.57 1.47
C ILE A 180 11.76 8.60 0.38
N LYS A 181 11.38 9.81 0.00
CA LYS A 181 10.34 10.09 -0.98
C LYS A 181 10.94 10.13 -2.37
N ARG A 182 10.29 9.47 -3.32
CA ARG A 182 10.66 9.62 -4.73
C ARG A 182 10.45 11.08 -5.17
N PRO A 183 11.39 11.70 -5.88
CA PRO A 183 11.22 13.06 -6.36
C PRO A 183 9.90 13.26 -7.12
N GLY A 184 9.20 14.35 -6.80
CA GLY A 184 7.92 14.70 -7.44
C GLY A 184 6.66 14.04 -6.84
N VAL A 185 6.79 13.08 -5.91
CA VAL A 185 5.66 12.29 -5.39
C VAL A 185 4.50 13.12 -4.84
N ASP A 186 4.76 14.23 -4.15
CA ASP A 186 3.69 15.08 -3.59
C ASP A 186 2.81 15.69 -4.69
N ASN A 187 3.45 16.23 -5.72
CA ASN A 187 2.75 16.82 -6.85
C ASN A 187 2.07 15.74 -7.70
N PHE A 188 2.71 14.59 -7.86
CA PHE A 188 2.13 13.43 -8.53
C PHE A 188 0.83 12.98 -7.84
N LEU A 189 0.87 12.69 -6.54
CA LEU A 189 -0.32 12.26 -5.78
C LEU A 189 -1.42 13.31 -5.83
N LYS A 190 -1.08 14.59 -5.61
CA LYS A 190 -2.06 15.68 -5.74
C LYS A 190 -2.76 15.67 -7.09
N LYS A 191 -1.99 15.60 -8.18
CA LYS A 191 -2.53 15.64 -9.54
C LYS A 191 -3.34 14.42 -9.87
N MET A 192 -2.87 13.24 -9.52
CA MET A 192 -3.61 12.00 -9.77
C MET A 192 -4.89 11.96 -8.94
N GLY A 193 -4.88 12.44 -7.69
CA GLY A 193 -6.08 12.55 -6.85
C GLY A 193 -7.17 13.51 -7.36
N GLU A 194 -6.79 14.51 -8.16
CA GLU A 194 -7.74 15.39 -8.86
C GLU A 194 -8.50 14.64 -9.97
N ILE A 195 -7.88 13.61 -10.57
CA ILE A 195 -8.33 12.97 -11.82
C ILE A 195 -8.92 11.58 -11.58
N TYR A 196 -8.34 10.80 -10.66
CA TYR A 196 -8.63 9.39 -10.45
C TYR A 196 -9.31 9.12 -9.09
N GLU A 197 -9.82 7.89 -8.93
CA GLU A 197 -9.91 7.22 -7.63
C GLU A 197 -8.56 6.56 -7.34
N ILE A 198 -7.88 7.00 -6.27
CA ILE A 198 -6.54 6.50 -5.95
C ILE A 198 -6.65 5.31 -4.99
N VAL A 199 -6.04 4.19 -5.40
CA VAL A 199 -5.91 2.99 -4.57
C VAL A 199 -4.43 2.72 -4.38
N VAL A 200 -3.92 2.80 -3.15
CA VAL A 200 -2.59 2.27 -2.87
C VAL A 200 -2.74 0.77 -2.66
N PHE A 201 -2.04 -0.03 -3.46
CA PHE A 201 -2.04 -1.48 -3.34
C PHE A 201 -0.59 -1.93 -3.26
N THR A 202 -0.14 -2.33 -2.07
CA THR A 202 1.24 -2.74 -1.80
C THR A 202 1.29 -4.19 -1.34
N ALA A 203 2.37 -4.90 -1.68
CA ALA A 203 2.64 -6.22 -1.13
C ALA A 203 3.31 -6.15 0.27
N SER A 204 3.44 -4.96 0.87
CA SER A 204 3.92 -4.75 2.23
C SER A 204 2.80 -4.89 3.26
N LEU A 205 3.17 -5.09 4.53
CA LEU A 205 2.22 -5.22 5.64
C LEU A 205 1.67 -3.85 6.05
N SER A 206 0.39 -3.80 6.44
CA SER A 206 -0.29 -2.58 6.91
C SER A 206 0.45 -1.89 8.05
N LYS A 207 1.01 -2.65 9.00
CA LYS A 207 1.79 -2.12 10.14
C LYS A 207 3.00 -1.25 9.75
N TYR A 208 3.49 -1.34 8.51
CA TYR A 208 4.46 -0.39 7.94
C TYR A 208 3.79 0.62 6.99
N ALA A 209 2.99 0.11 6.05
CA ALA A 209 2.48 0.93 4.96
C ALA A 209 1.50 2.01 5.44
N ASP A 210 0.67 1.74 6.44
CA ASP A 210 -0.26 2.74 6.99
C ASP A 210 0.48 3.96 7.56
N PRO A 211 1.44 3.81 8.51
CA PRO A 211 2.21 4.94 9.01
C PRO A 211 3.01 5.70 7.94
N VAL A 212 3.47 5.03 6.87
CA VAL A 212 4.12 5.68 5.73
C VAL A 212 3.13 6.53 4.96
N LEU A 213 1.97 5.97 4.63
CA LEU A 213 0.93 6.66 3.87
C LEU A 213 0.32 7.84 4.65
N ASP A 214 0.21 7.73 5.97
CA ASP A 214 -0.23 8.83 6.84
C ASP A 214 0.70 10.05 6.78
N LYS A 215 1.97 9.84 6.44
CA LYS A 215 2.96 10.92 6.26
C LYS A 215 3.08 11.36 4.81
N LEU A 216 2.91 10.44 3.86
CA LEU A 216 3.07 10.67 2.43
C LEU A 216 1.86 11.41 1.83
N ASP A 217 0.64 10.98 2.15
CA ASP A 217 -0.60 11.50 1.55
C ASP A 217 -1.07 12.80 2.22
N ILE A 218 -0.22 13.83 2.18
CA ILE A 218 -0.51 15.15 2.79
C ILE A 218 -1.73 15.87 2.18
N HIS A 219 -2.20 15.40 1.03
CA HIS A 219 -3.36 15.93 0.32
C HIS A 219 -4.63 15.10 0.54
N GLN A 220 -4.54 13.99 1.28
CA GLN A 220 -5.66 13.08 1.60
C GLN A 220 -6.41 12.60 0.35
N VAL A 221 -5.65 12.23 -0.69
CA VAL A 221 -6.20 11.80 -1.99
C VAL A 221 -6.34 10.28 -2.12
N VAL A 222 -5.68 9.49 -1.27
CA VAL A 222 -5.76 8.03 -1.29
C VAL A 222 -7.12 7.59 -0.77
N SER A 223 -7.94 7.00 -1.65
CA SER A 223 -9.29 6.54 -1.33
C SER A 223 -9.29 5.19 -0.61
N HIS A 224 -8.38 4.29 -1.01
CA HIS A 224 -8.29 2.94 -0.48
C HIS A 224 -6.84 2.51 -0.31
N ARG A 225 -6.58 1.70 0.72
CA ARG A 225 -5.29 1.08 1.00
C ARG A 225 -5.48 -0.43 1.04
N LEU A 226 -4.81 -1.13 0.15
CA LEU A 226 -4.75 -2.59 0.07
C LEU A 226 -3.32 -3.02 0.34
N PHE A 227 -3.18 -4.05 1.17
CA PHE A 227 -1.89 -4.51 1.67
C PHE A 227 -1.63 -5.95 1.22
N ARG A 228 -0.57 -6.56 1.74
CA ARG A 228 -0.20 -7.94 1.44
C ARG A 228 -1.36 -8.92 1.49
N GLU A 229 -2.23 -8.81 2.49
CA GLU A 229 -3.34 -9.76 2.69
C GLU A 229 -4.39 -9.68 1.57
N SER A 230 -4.36 -8.61 0.77
CA SER A 230 -5.22 -8.42 -0.41
C SER A 230 -4.57 -8.94 -1.70
N CYS A 231 -3.27 -9.25 -1.69
CA CYS A 231 -2.59 -9.80 -2.85
C CYS A 231 -3.01 -11.25 -3.09
N TYR A 232 -3.12 -11.63 -4.36
CA TYR A 232 -3.23 -13.03 -4.75
C TYR A 232 -1.84 -13.68 -4.63
N ASN A 233 -1.71 -14.69 -3.77
CA ASN A 233 -0.46 -15.42 -3.61
C ASN A 233 -0.35 -16.47 -4.71
N HIS A 234 0.51 -16.19 -5.70
CA HIS A 234 0.82 -17.09 -6.79
C HIS A 234 2.27 -17.57 -6.65
N LYS A 235 2.45 -18.77 -6.09
CA LYS A 235 3.77 -19.40 -5.91
C LYS A 235 4.79 -18.55 -5.16
N GLY A 236 4.34 -17.87 -4.10
CA GLY A 236 5.18 -16.98 -3.29
C GLY A 236 5.33 -15.58 -3.88
N ASN A 237 4.79 -15.31 -5.07
CA ASN A 237 4.68 -13.96 -5.62
C ASN A 237 3.37 -13.31 -5.18
N TYR A 238 3.44 -12.04 -4.79
CA TYR A 238 2.28 -11.23 -4.46
C TYR A 238 1.77 -10.53 -5.72
N VAL A 239 0.74 -11.11 -6.33
CA VAL A 239 0.08 -10.58 -7.53
C VAL A 239 -1.07 -9.69 -7.12
N LYS A 240 -1.15 -8.50 -7.71
CA LYS A 240 -2.22 -7.52 -7.53
C LYS A 240 -3.27 -7.76 -8.59
N ASP A 241 -4.12 -8.75 -8.34
CA ASP A 241 -5.17 -9.13 -9.27
C ASP A 241 -6.27 -8.06 -9.35
N LEU A 242 -6.22 -7.23 -10.40
CA LEU A 242 -7.13 -6.12 -10.61
C LEU A 242 -8.59 -6.56 -10.79
N SER A 243 -8.83 -7.81 -11.19
CA SER A 243 -10.18 -8.37 -11.33
C SER A 243 -10.92 -8.48 -9.99
N GLN A 244 -10.18 -8.47 -8.88
CA GLN A 244 -10.73 -8.56 -7.52
C GLN A 244 -11.21 -7.21 -6.98
N LEU A 245 -10.84 -6.09 -7.59
CA LEU A 245 -11.11 -4.75 -7.06
C LEU A 245 -12.59 -4.37 -7.07
N GLY A 246 -13.40 -4.98 -7.95
CA GLY A 246 -14.76 -4.50 -8.20
C GLY A 246 -14.78 -3.15 -8.92
N ARG A 247 -13.84 -2.95 -9.84
CA ARG A 247 -13.79 -1.83 -10.79
C ARG A 247 -13.78 -2.38 -12.22
N PRO A 248 -14.33 -1.65 -13.21
CA PRO A 248 -14.24 -2.07 -14.60
C PRO A 248 -12.76 -2.12 -15.02
N ILE A 249 -12.33 -3.25 -15.61
CA ILE A 249 -10.95 -3.42 -16.06
C ILE A 249 -10.58 -2.40 -17.16
N ALA A 250 -11.51 -2.02 -18.02
CA ALA A 250 -11.31 -0.96 -19.02
C ALA A 250 -11.01 0.43 -18.40
N ASP A 251 -11.33 0.61 -17.12
CA ASP A 251 -11.17 1.85 -16.35
C ASP A 251 -10.14 1.71 -15.22
N THR A 252 -9.36 0.63 -15.17
CA THR A 252 -8.40 0.37 -14.08
C THR A 252 -6.98 0.38 -14.62
N ILE A 253 -6.10 1.16 -13.99
CA ILE A 253 -4.69 1.28 -14.35
C ILE A 253 -3.86 0.90 -13.14
N ILE A 254 -2.74 0.20 -13.34
CA ILE A 254 -1.75 -0.09 -12.29
C ILE A 254 -0.40 0.55 -12.63
N LEU A 255 0.16 1.29 -11.69
CA LEU A 255 1.53 1.81 -11.73
C LEU A 255 2.36 1.06 -10.69
N ASP A 256 3.30 0.25 -11.15
CA ASP A 256 4.07 -0.66 -10.32
C ASP A 256 5.42 -0.97 -10.97
N ASN A 257 6.48 -1.00 -10.17
CA ASN A 257 7.83 -1.25 -10.66
C ASN A 257 8.14 -2.74 -10.89
N SER A 258 7.27 -3.65 -10.46
CA SER A 258 7.45 -5.10 -10.56
C SER A 258 6.49 -5.72 -11.57
N PRO A 259 6.97 -6.20 -12.73
CA PRO A 259 6.13 -6.92 -13.70
C PRO A 259 5.37 -8.12 -13.13
N ALA A 260 5.97 -8.82 -12.15
CA ALA A 260 5.33 -9.95 -11.48
C ALA A 260 4.06 -9.52 -10.73
N SER A 261 3.97 -8.27 -10.24
CA SER A 261 2.84 -7.79 -9.47
C SER A 261 1.59 -7.57 -10.32
N TYR A 262 1.69 -7.39 -11.63
CA TYR A 262 0.56 -7.21 -12.54
C TYR A 262 0.51 -8.27 -13.65
N ILE A 263 1.09 -9.45 -13.39
CA ILE A 263 1.21 -10.51 -14.40
C ILE A 263 -0.14 -10.94 -15.02
N PHE A 264 -1.25 -10.86 -14.27
CA PHE A 264 -2.59 -11.16 -14.80
C PHE A 264 -3.22 -10.03 -15.62
N HIS A 265 -2.67 -8.81 -15.53
CA HIS A 265 -3.23 -7.60 -16.15
C HIS A 265 -2.15 -6.75 -16.84
N PRO A 266 -1.30 -7.32 -17.72
CA PRO A 266 -0.19 -6.59 -18.33
C PRO A 266 -0.67 -5.39 -19.16
N ASN A 267 -1.84 -5.52 -19.81
CA ASN A 267 -2.42 -4.47 -20.64
C ASN A 267 -3.08 -3.33 -19.83
N ASN A 268 -3.08 -3.42 -18.50
CA ASN A 268 -3.53 -2.37 -17.60
C ASN A 268 -2.36 -1.66 -16.90
N ALA A 269 -1.13 -2.13 -17.14
CA ALA A 269 0.04 -1.64 -16.43
C ALA A 269 0.69 -0.47 -17.16
N VAL A 270 1.09 0.52 -16.37
CA VAL A 270 2.10 1.51 -16.74
C VAL A 270 3.36 1.10 -15.98
N PRO A 271 4.37 0.52 -16.66
CA PRO A 271 5.62 0.19 -16.01
C PRO A 271 6.33 1.45 -15.51
N VAL A 272 7.00 1.33 -14.37
CA VAL A 272 7.83 2.40 -13.81
C VAL A 272 9.14 1.80 -13.30
N SER A 273 10.23 2.54 -13.39
CA SER A 273 11.52 2.06 -12.88
C SER A 273 11.49 2.00 -11.35
N SER A 274 12.13 0.96 -10.79
CA SER A 274 12.40 0.89 -9.37
C SER A 274 13.28 2.07 -8.95
N TRP A 275 12.83 2.81 -7.93
CA TRP A 275 13.55 3.94 -7.39
C TRP A 275 14.06 3.65 -5.98
N PHE A 276 15.31 4.00 -5.75
CA PHE A 276 15.97 3.77 -4.46
C PHE A 276 16.40 5.07 -3.81
N ASN A 277 17.22 5.89 -4.49
CA ASN A 277 17.77 7.09 -3.86
C ASN A 277 18.28 8.16 -4.85
N ASP A 278 17.98 8.06 -6.15
CA ASP A 278 18.43 9.04 -7.12
C ASP A 278 17.65 10.36 -6.95
N PRO A 279 18.29 11.46 -6.53
CA PRO A 279 17.59 12.73 -6.36
C PRO A 279 17.25 13.43 -7.69
N HIS A 280 17.78 12.96 -8.82
CA HIS A 280 17.50 13.49 -10.15
C HIS A 280 16.44 12.70 -10.92
N ASP A 281 15.85 11.68 -10.29
CA ASP A 281 14.69 10.98 -10.85
C ASP A 281 13.57 11.97 -11.18
N THR A 282 12.97 11.83 -12.35
CA THR A 282 11.83 12.65 -12.80
C THR A 282 10.63 11.81 -13.20
N GLU A 283 10.70 10.48 -13.07
CA GLU A 283 9.77 9.55 -13.74
C GLU A 283 8.32 9.79 -13.31
N LEU A 284 8.06 10.00 -12.01
CA LEU A 284 6.72 10.36 -11.53
C LEU A 284 6.21 11.66 -12.14
N THR A 285 7.09 12.65 -12.31
CA THR A 285 6.71 13.95 -12.92
C THR A 285 6.40 13.78 -14.40
N ASP A 286 7.21 12.99 -15.10
CA ASP A 286 7.09 12.75 -16.54
C ASP A 286 5.86 11.88 -16.88
N LEU A 287 5.40 11.04 -15.95
CA LEU A 287 4.19 10.22 -16.09
C LEU A 287 2.89 11.01 -15.92
N VAL A 288 2.89 12.16 -15.23
CA VAL A 288 1.67 12.98 -14.99
C VAL A 288 0.90 13.29 -16.28
N PRO A 289 1.51 13.86 -17.35
CA PRO A 289 0.77 14.17 -18.58
C PRO A 289 0.20 12.91 -19.24
N PHE A 290 0.96 11.82 -19.28
CA PHE A 290 0.52 10.56 -19.89
C PHE A 290 -0.69 9.96 -19.15
N LEU A 291 -0.64 9.90 -17.82
CA LEU A 291 -1.77 9.44 -17.01
C LEU A 291 -2.96 10.40 -17.18
N ALA A 292 -2.75 11.73 -17.16
CA ALA A 292 -3.85 12.67 -17.38
C ALA A 292 -4.60 12.42 -18.71
N ASP A 293 -3.88 12.13 -19.79
CA ASP A 293 -4.46 11.80 -21.10
C ASP A 293 -5.26 10.48 -21.06
N LEU A 294 -4.78 9.45 -20.35
CA LEU A 294 -5.49 8.17 -20.20
C LEU A 294 -6.84 8.29 -19.49
N SER A 295 -7.05 9.33 -18.70
CA SER A 295 -8.33 9.56 -18.00
C SER A 295 -9.53 9.72 -18.95
N GLY A 296 -9.28 10.22 -20.17
CA GLY A 296 -10.31 10.49 -21.18
C GLY A 296 -10.55 9.34 -22.17
N VAL A 297 -9.78 8.25 -22.10
CA VAL A 297 -9.88 7.11 -23.01
C VAL A 297 -11.04 6.21 -22.59
N GLU A 298 -11.75 5.59 -23.55
CA GLU A 298 -12.86 4.67 -23.24
C GLU A 298 -12.34 3.38 -22.56
N ASP A 299 -11.37 2.70 -23.16
CA ASP A 299 -10.72 1.51 -22.60
C ASP A 299 -9.19 1.73 -22.58
N VAL A 300 -8.60 1.81 -21.39
CA VAL A 300 -7.17 2.11 -21.21
C VAL A 300 -6.27 1.06 -21.86
N ARG A 301 -6.74 -0.19 -21.95
CA ARG A 301 -5.98 -1.29 -22.54
C ARG A 301 -5.72 -1.07 -24.02
N GLY A 302 -6.60 -0.37 -24.74
CA GLY A 302 -6.39 -0.04 -26.15
C GLY A 302 -5.21 0.91 -26.40
N VAL A 303 -4.73 1.61 -25.36
CA VAL A 303 -3.56 2.50 -25.42
C VAL A 303 -2.33 1.85 -24.78
N LEU A 304 -2.54 1.11 -23.69
CA LEU A 304 -1.48 0.44 -22.94
C LEU A 304 -1.05 -0.90 -23.54
N ASP A 305 -1.80 -1.45 -24.50
CA ASP A 305 -1.41 -2.64 -25.26
C ASP A 305 -0.16 -2.34 -26.10
N GLY A 306 0.99 -2.72 -25.54
CA GLY A 306 2.31 -2.59 -26.17
C GLY A 306 2.57 -3.62 -27.29
N ALA A 307 1.61 -4.48 -27.64
CA ALA A 307 1.72 -5.42 -28.74
C ALA A 307 1.24 -4.81 -30.07
N ARG A 308 1.94 -3.79 -30.58
CA ARG A 308 1.90 -3.42 -31.99
C ARG A 308 3.28 -3.07 -32.55
#